data_AF-A0A7J6CMQ3-F1
#
_entry.id   AF-A0A7J6CMQ3-F1
#
_cell.length_a   1.000
_cell.length_b   1.000
_cell.length_c   1.000
_cell.angle_alpha   90.00
_cell.angle_beta   90.00
_cell.angle_gamma   90.00
#
_symmetry.space_group_name_H-M   'P 1'
#
loop_
_entity.id
_entity.type
_entity.pdbx_description
1 polymer ?
#
loop_
_entity_poly.entity_id
_entity_poly.type
_entity_poly.pdbx_seq_one_letter_code
_entity_poly.pdbx_strand_id
1 'polypeptide(L)' 'MNSVGEGCTELKREYDQCFNRWFAEKFLKGDRSADPCSELFHKYHTCVQKAIKEKDIPVEGVEFMGANREKADS' A
#
# COMPACT_ATOMS: atom_id res chain seq x y z
N MET A 1 -6.04 3.15 -11.89
CA MET A 1 -5.49 4.28 -11.11
C MET A 1 -4.02 4.39 -11.40
N ASN A 2 -3.51 5.62 -11.53
CA ASN A 2 -2.08 5.85 -11.73
C ASN A 2 -1.37 5.88 -10.36
N SER A 3 -0.10 5.49 -10.33
CA SER A 3 0.70 5.59 -9.11
C SER A 3 1.28 7.00 -8.95
N VAL A 4 1.80 7.32 -7.76
CA VAL A 4 2.45 8.61 -7.46
C VAL A 4 3.66 8.85 -8.36
N GLY A 5 4.39 7.78 -8.69
CA GLY A 5 5.43 7.76 -9.72
C GLY A 5 4.91 7.11 -11.00
N GLU A 6 5.09 7.77 -12.15
CA GLU A 6 4.61 7.27 -13.45
C GLU A 6 5.23 5.89 -13.77
N GLY A 7 6.52 5.71 -13.50
CA GLY A 7 7.23 4.43 -13.66
C GLY A 7 6.80 3.32 -12.70
N CYS A 8 6.01 3.63 -11.66
CA CYS A 8 5.49 2.65 -10.72
C CYS A 8 4.06 2.20 -11.06
N THR A 9 3.44 2.77 -12.11
CA THR A 9 2.03 2.51 -12.44
C THR A 9 1.80 1.09 -12.94
N GLU A 10 2.74 0.53 -13.70
CA GLU A 10 2.66 -0.86 -14.19
C GLU A 10 2.83 -1.86 -13.04
N LEU A 11 3.87 -1.68 -12.23
CA LEU A 11 4.11 -2.48 -11.01
C LEU A 11 2.92 -2.43 -10.04
N LYS A 12 2.28 -1.26 -9.90
CA LYS A 12 1.07 -1.10 -9.10
C LYS A 12 -0.06 -1.98 -9.61
N ARG A 13 -0.30 -2.00 -10.92
CA ARG A 13 -1.40 -2.78 -11.51
C ARG A 13 -1.21 -4.27 -11.29
N GLU A 14 0.00 -4.77 -11.49
CA GLU A 14 0.32 -6.18 -11.26
C GLU A 14 0.14 -6.57 -9.79
N TYR A 15 0.67 -5.75 -8.87
CA TYR A 15 0.52 -5.97 -7.43
C TYR A 15 -0.96 -5.90 -7.00
N ASP A 16 -1.70 -4.86 -7.40
CA ASP A 16 -3.10 -4.68 -7.03
C ASP A 16 -3.96 -5.87 -7.52
N GLN A 17 -3.72 -6.38 -8.73
CA GLN A 17 -4.42 -7.55 -9.24
C GLN A 17 -4.12 -8.81 -8.43
N CYS A 18 -2.84 -9.05 -8.12
CA CYS A 18 -2.42 -10.18 -7.31
C CYS A 18 -3.04 -10.10 -5.90
N PHE A 19 -2.92 -8.94 -5.26
CA PHE A 19 -3.44 -8.70 -3.92
C PHE A 19 -4.95 -8.85 -3.85
N ASN A 20 -5.71 -8.25 -4.79
CA ASN A 20 -7.17 -8.35 -4.79
C ASN A 20 -7.66 -9.79 -4.90
N ARG A 21 -6.97 -10.61 -5.71
CA ARG A 21 -7.27 -12.03 -5.84
C ARG A 21 -6.98 -12.79 -4.55
N TRP A 22 -5.78 -12.62 -3.99
CA TRP A 22 -5.42 -13.26 -2.72
C TRP A 22 -6.33 -12.81 -1.58
N PHE A 23 -6.66 -11.52 -1.51
CA PHE A 23 -7.53 -10.95 -0.50
C PHE A 23 -8.94 -11.56 -0.55
N ALA A 24 -9.55 -11.63 -1.74
CA ALA A 24 -10.89 -12.18 -1.92
C ALA A 24 -10.95 -13.70 -1.74
N GLU A 25 -9.94 -14.43 -2.21
CA GLU A 25 -9.97 -15.89 -2.24
C GLU A 25 -9.38 -16.55 -0.99
N LYS A 26 -8.43 -15.90 -0.30
CA LYS A 26 -7.70 -16.44 0.84
C LYS A 26 -8.03 -15.70 2.11
N PHE A 27 -7.66 -14.42 2.18
CA PHE A 27 -7.75 -13.63 3.40
C PHE A 27 -9.19 -13.54 3.93
N LEU A 28 -10.15 -13.16 3.08
CA LEU A 28 -11.57 -13.07 3.46
C LEU A 28 -12.20 -14.43 3.79
N LYS A 29 -11.64 -15.53 3.29
CA LYS A 29 -12.11 -16.89 3.57
C LYS A 29 -11.46 -17.51 4.82
N GLY A 30 -10.62 -16.75 5.53
CA GLY A 30 -9.92 -17.19 6.73
C GLY A 30 -8.63 -17.98 6.47
N ASP A 31 -8.23 -18.13 5.21
CA ASP A 31 -6.98 -18.76 4.81
C ASP A 31 -5.86 -17.71 4.84
N ARG A 32 -4.98 -17.82 5.85
CA ARG A 32 -3.85 -16.90 6.07
C ARG A 32 -2.55 -17.42 5.45
N SER A 33 -2.64 -18.26 4.43
CA SER A 33 -1.46 -18.74 3.72
C SER A 33 -0.61 -17.58 3.21
N ALA A 34 0.71 -17.81 3.20
CA ALA A 34 1.72 -16.83 2.82
C ALA A 34 1.33 -16.05 1.55
N ASP A 35 1.53 -14.74 1.61
CA ASP A 35 1.14 -13.82 0.56
C ASP A 35 1.99 -14.05 -0.70
N PRO A 36 1.41 -14.50 -1.82
CA PRO A 36 2.16 -14.77 -3.04
C PRO A 36 2.61 -13.48 -3.75
N CYS A 37 2.12 -12.32 -3.31
CA CYS A 37 2.37 -11.03 -3.91
C CYS A 37 3.49 -10.25 -3.20
N SER A 38 4.15 -10.83 -2.20
CA SER A 38 5.22 -10.18 -1.42
C SER A 38 6.37 -9.65 -2.28
N GLU A 39 6.79 -10.42 -3.28
CA GLU A 39 7.89 -10.04 -4.18
C GLU A 39 7.48 -8.87 -5.10
N LEU A 40 6.24 -8.88 -5.60
CA LEU A 40 5.67 -7.78 -6.38
C LEU A 40 5.52 -6.52 -5.53
N PHE A 41 5.08 -6.70 -4.28
CA PHE A 41 4.96 -5.61 -3.32
C PHE A 41 6.31 -4.95 -3.06
N HIS A 42 7.38 -5.73 -2.86
CA HIS A 42 8.70 -5.17 -2.56
C HIS A 42 9.22 -4.28 -3.70
N LYS A 43 9.03 -4.70 -4.95
CA LYS A 43 9.38 -3.92 -6.14
C LYS A 43 8.56 -2.63 -6.24
N TYR A 44 7.24 -2.75 -6.09
CA TYR A 44 6.33 -1.61 -6.12
C TYR A 44 6.61 -0.62 -4.99
N HIS A 45 6.79 -1.11 -3.76
CA HIS A 45 7.08 -0.32 -2.56
C HIS A 45 8.36 0.49 -2.73
N THR A 46 9.43 -0.13 -3.22
CA THR A 46 10.71 0.55 -3.47
C THR A 46 10.57 1.67 -4.49
N CYS A 47 9.81 1.42 -5.57
CA CYS A 47 9.53 2.43 -6.59
C CYS A 47 8.74 3.62 -6.03
N VAL A 48 7.68 3.33 -5.26
CA VAL A 48 6.82 4.38 -4.67
C VAL A 48 7.54 5.15 -3.57
N GLN A 49 8.32 4.50 -2.73
CA GLN A 49 9.08 5.17 -1.68
C GLN A 49 10.06 6.18 -2.27
N LYS A 50 10.68 5.86 -3.41
CA LYS A 50 11.50 6.82 -4.15
C LYS A 50 10.67 8.00 -4.67
N ALA A 51 9.54 7.72 -5.33
CA ALA A 51 8.66 8.76 -5.86
C ALA A 51 8.07 9.68 -4.77
N ILE A 52 7.77 9.15 -3.58
CA ILE A 52 7.29 9.90 -2.41
C ILE A 52 8.36 10.89 -1.94
N LYS A 53 9.62 10.45 -1.86
CA LYS A 53 10.76 11.32 -1.49
C LYS A 53 11.01 12.39 -2.55
N GLU A 54 10.94 12.05 -3.83
CA GLU A 54 11.15 13.00 -4.93
C GLU A 54 10.03 14.06 -5.01
N LYS A 55 8.80 13.71 -4.60
CA LYS A 55 7.65 14.62 -4.58
C LYS A 55 7.42 15.29 -3.23
N ASP A 56 8.35 15.14 -2.28
CA ASP A 56 8.30 15.74 -0.94
C ASP A 56 6.96 15.49 -0.22
N ILE A 57 6.44 14.26 -0.28
CA ILE A 57 5.17 13.90 0.35
C ILE A 57 5.44 13.52 1.82
N PRO A 58 4.88 14.24 2.81
CA PRO A 58 5.12 13.97 4.23
C PRO A 58 4.31 12.74 4.68
N VAL A 59 4.92 11.56 4.56
CA VAL A 59 4.38 10.28 5.06
C VAL A 59 5.08 9.81 6.33
N GLU A 60 6.22 10.38 6.69
CA GLU A 60 6.93 10.03 7.92
C GLU A 60 6.29 10.75 9.12
N GLY A 61 6.07 10.01 10.21
CA GLY A 61 5.48 10.56 11.44
C GLY A 61 3.95 10.52 11.51
N VAL A 62 3.27 9.92 10.51
CA VAL A 62 1.84 9.59 10.65
C VAL A 62 1.67 8.32 11.46
N GLU A 63 0.86 8.39 12.51
CA GLU A 63 0.55 7.22 13.34
C GLU A 63 -0.51 6.34 12.65
N PHE A 64 -0.34 5.03 12.75
CA PHE A 64 -1.30 4.07 12.20
C PHE A 64 -2.65 4.20 12.92
N MET A 65 -3.73 4.35 12.15
CA MET A 65 -5.09 4.70 12.61
C MET A 65 -5.21 6.06 13.33
N GLY A 66 -4.13 6.85 13.38
CA GLY A 66 -4.04 8.13 14.08
C GLY A 66 -4.17 8.00 15.60
N ALA A 67 -3.55 8.93 16.33
CA ALA A 67 -4.02 9.24 17.68
C ALA A 67 -5.49 9.66 17.55
N ASN A 68 -6.37 9.02 18.31
CA ASN A 68 -7.80 9.34 18.38
C ASN A 68 -7.94 10.86 18.57
N ARG A 69 -8.20 11.60 17.49
CA ARG A 69 -8.65 12.99 17.59
C ARG A 69 -10.11 12.91 18.02
N GLU A 70 -10.31 12.43 19.24
CA GLU A 70 -11.40 12.88 20.09
C GLU A 70 -11.20 14.39 20.15
N LYS A 71 -11.89 15.11 19.27
CA LYS A 71 -12.08 16.53 19.47
C LYS A 71 -12.90 16.66 20.75
N ALA A 72 -12.18 16.80 21.85
CA ALA A 72 -12.55 17.76 22.87
C ALA A 72 -12.72 19.10 22.15
N ASP A 73 -13.96 19.47 21.85
CA ASP A 73 -14.37 20.85 21.66
C ASP A 73 -15.79 20.99 22.23
N SER A 74 -15.82 21.58 23.43
CA SER A 74 -16.93 22.18 24.22
C SER A 74 -18.37 21.69 24.05
#